data_AF-A0A0S3KDM5-F1
#
_entry.id   AF-A0A0S3KDM5-F1
#
_cell.length_a   1.000
_cell.length_b   1.000
_cell.length_c   1.000
_cell.angle_alpha   90.00
_cell.angle_beta   90.00
_cell.angle_gamma   90.00
#
_symmetry.space_group_name_H-M   'P 1'
#
loop_
_entity.id
_entity.type
_entity.pdbx_description
1 polymer ?
#
loop_
_entity_poly.entity_id
_entity_poly.type
_entity_poly.pdbx_seq_one_letter_code
_entity_poly.pdbx_strand_id
1 'polypeptide(L)' 'MRIDTAVKPQWINPKTGALEGQSVVNAMYKVKIPKGTVIYEGPVGLQDGLYAGGLEQTQIFVSEPWKIKGVEVISESILK' A
#
# COMPACT_ATOMS: atom_id res chain seq x y z
N MET A 1 3.34 5.94 0.52
CA MET A 1 2.42 4.81 0.26
C MET A 1 1.64 5.12 -1.00
N ARG A 2 1.84 4.30 -2.03
CA ARG A 2 1.10 4.34 -3.31
C ARG A 2 -0.38 4.08 -3.04
N ILE A 3 -1.29 5.02 -3.28
CA ILE A 3 -2.74 4.73 -3.28
C ILE A 3 -3.24 4.56 -4.73
N ASP A 4 -2.57 5.22 -5.66
CA ASP A 4 -2.76 5.24 -7.12
C ASP A 4 -1.84 4.26 -7.87
N THR A 5 -0.78 3.77 -7.21
CA THR A 5 0.08 2.66 -7.69
C THR A 5 0.08 1.45 -6.74
N ALA A 6 -0.78 1.44 -5.71
CA ALA A 6 -1.26 0.18 -5.16
C ALA A 6 -1.86 -0.59 -6.33
N VAL A 7 -1.48 -1.85 -6.46
CA VAL A 7 -1.81 -2.73 -7.59
C VAL A 7 -3.20 -2.38 -8.15
N LYS A 8 -3.25 -1.89 -9.40
CA LYS A 8 -4.51 -1.45 -10.02
C LYS A 8 -5.51 -2.60 -9.90
N PRO A 9 -6.75 -2.37 -9.43
CA PRO A 9 -7.73 -3.45 -9.29
C PRO A 9 -7.88 -4.25 -10.59
N GLN A 10 -7.77 -3.57 -11.72
CA GLN A 10 -7.85 -4.13 -13.06
C GLN A 10 -6.88 -3.44 -14.03
N TRP A 11 -6.38 -4.20 -15.00
CA TRP A 11 -5.72 -3.68 -16.21
C TRP A 11 -6.69 -3.85 -17.38
N ILE A 12 -7.13 -2.74 -17.96
CA ILE A 12 -8.02 -2.72 -19.11
C ILE A 12 -7.24 -2.18 -20.31
N ASN A 13 -7.29 -2.90 -21.43
CA ASN A 13 -6.69 -2.47 -22.67
C ASN A 13 -7.39 -1.19 -23.16
N PRO A 14 -6.68 -0.06 -23.32
CA PRO A 14 -7.32 1.21 -23.65
C PRO A 14 -7.84 1.27 -25.10
N LYS A 15 -7.40 0.37 -25.99
CA LYS A 15 -7.82 0.33 -27.39
C LYS A 15 -9.00 -0.63 -27.62
N THR A 16 -9.01 -1.76 -26.92
CA THR A 16 -10.02 -2.81 -27.12
C THR A 16 -11.07 -2.88 -26.01
N GLY A 17 -10.81 -2.26 -24.86
CA GLY A 17 -11.65 -2.36 -23.66
C GLY A 17 -11.56 -3.71 -22.95
N ALA A 18 -10.69 -4.62 -23.39
CA ALA A 18 -10.57 -5.95 -22.81
C ALA A 18 -9.91 -5.91 -21.42
N LEU A 19 -10.41 -6.72 -20.48
CA LEU A 19 -9.76 -6.96 -19.20
C LEU A 19 -8.55 -7.88 -19.41
N GLU A 20 -7.35 -7.36 -19.16
CA GLU A 20 -6.08 -8.07 -19.34
C GLU A 20 -5.45 -8.56 -18.03
N GLY A 21 -5.94 -8.07 -16.88
CA GLY A 21 -5.49 -8.54 -15.58
C GLY A 21 -6.31 -7.99 -14.42
N GLN A 22 -6.26 -8.68 -13.29
CA GLN A 22 -6.85 -8.27 -12.02
C GLN A 22 -5.81 -8.29 -10.91
N SER A 23 -5.86 -7.31 -10.02
CA SER A 23 -5.05 -7.30 -8.82
C SER A 23 -5.42 -8.48 -7.93
N VAL A 24 -4.41 -9.18 -7.40
CA VAL A 24 -4.62 -10.13 -6.29
C VAL A 24 -4.85 -9.43 -4.95
N VAL A 25 -4.55 -8.12 -4.86
CA VAL A 25 -4.82 -7.31 -3.68
C VAL A 25 -6.30 -6.95 -3.66
N ASN A 26 -7.03 -7.48 -2.68
CA ASN A 26 -8.48 -7.35 -2.54
C ASN A 26 -8.89 -6.78 -1.17
N ALA A 27 -7.94 -6.40 -0.32
CA ALA A 27 -8.22 -5.91 1.02
C ALA A 27 -7.20 -4.87 1.51
N MET A 28 -7.66 -3.98 2.37
CA MET A 28 -6.88 -3.03 3.14
C MET A 28 -7.07 -3.32 4.63
N TYR A 29 -5.97 -3.39 5.37
CA TYR A 29 -5.98 -3.61 6.81
C TYR A 29 -5.42 -2.40 7.54
N LYS A 30 -6.10 -1.99 8.62
CA LYS A 30 -5.52 -1.11 9.63
C LYS A 30 -4.98 -1.99 10.73
N VAL A 31 -3.70 -1.85 11.05
CA VAL A 31 -3.02 -2.67 12.05
C VAL A 31 -2.48 -1.83 13.19
N LYS A 32 -2.40 -2.43 14.38
CA LYS A 32 -1.71 -1.89 15.55
C LYS A 32 -0.34 -2.56 15.64
N ILE A 33 0.71 -1.75 15.60
CA ILE A 33 2.09 -2.22 15.79
C ILE A 33 2.44 -2.16 17.29
N PRO A 34 2.98 -3.23 17.88
CA PRO A 34 3.36 -3.25 19.29
C PRO A 34 4.53 -2.32 19.58
N LYS A 35 4.57 -1.80 20.82
CA LYS A 35 5.66 -0.96 21.32
C LYS A 35 6.99 -1.71 21.27
N GLY A 36 8.06 -0.99 20.93
CA GLY A 36 9.42 -1.56 20.81
C GLY A 36 9.74 -2.04 19.39
N THR A 37 8.81 -1.94 18.45
CA THR A 37 9.10 -2.15 17.03
C THR A 37 9.94 -0.98 16.49
N VAL A 38 11.07 -1.30 15.86
CA VAL A 38 11.85 -0.31 15.13
C VAL A 38 11.10 0.05 13.86
N ILE A 39 10.81 1.34 13.71
CA ILE A 39 10.15 1.91 12.55
C ILE A 39 11.01 3.04 11.99
N TYR A 40 10.87 3.28 10.69
CA TYR A 40 11.48 4.42 10.01
C TYR A 40 10.35 5.25 9.43
N GLU A 41 10.23 6.50 9.88
CA GLU A 41 9.24 7.44 9.38
C GLU A 41 9.89 8.48 8.48
N GLY A 42 9.16 8.90 7.45
CA GLY A 42 9.61 9.96 6.55
C GLY A 42 8.54 10.33 5.54
N PRO A 43 8.72 11.45 4.81
CA PRO A 43 7.83 11.79 3.72
C PRO A 43 7.84 10.69 2.65
N VAL A 44 6.72 10.51 1.94
CA VAL A 44 6.73 9.63 0.76
C VAL A 44 7.76 10.17 -0.24
N GLY A 45 8.74 9.34 -0.59
CA GLY A 45 9.77 9.71 -1.55
C GLY A 45 9.21 9.91 -2.97
N LEU A 46 9.90 10.75 -3.75
CA LEU A 46 9.62 10.91 -5.17
C LEU A 46 9.87 9.57 -5.89
N GLN A 47 8.88 9.10 -6.66
CA GLN A 47 9.09 8.07 -7.66
C GLN A 47 9.26 8.77 -9.03
N ASP A 48 10.18 8.26 -9.84
CA ASP A 48 10.54 8.84 -11.14
C ASP A 48 9.30 9.06 -12.05
N GLY A 49 9.27 10.17 -12.79
CA GLY A 49 8.15 10.59 -13.66
C GLY A 49 7.11 11.55 -13.04
N LEU A 50 5.92 11.62 -13.64
CA LEU A 50 4.86 12.61 -13.35
C LEU A 50 4.05 12.33 -12.06
N TYR A 51 4.33 11.23 -11.37
CA TYR A 51 3.50 10.71 -10.26
C TYR A 51 4.24 10.83 -8.92
N ALA A 52 4.39 12.06 -8.45
CA ALA A 52 4.82 12.37 -7.09
C ALA A 52 3.64 12.24 -6.12
N GLY A 53 3.34 11.03 -5.66
CA GLY A 53 2.27 10.81 -4.70
C GLY A 53 2.70 11.06 -3.26
N GLY A 54 2.06 12.02 -2.58
CA GLY A 54 2.01 12.07 -1.11
C GLY A 54 3.21 12.69 -0.40
N LEU A 55 3.81 13.76 -0.93
CA LEU A 55 4.82 14.55 -0.20
C LEU A 55 4.28 15.08 1.15
N GLU A 56 2.96 15.31 1.24
CA GLU A 56 2.23 15.69 2.45
C GLU A 56 1.87 14.49 3.36
N GLN A 57 2.23 13.27 2.97
CA GLN A 57 1.97 12.05 3.73
C GLN A 57 3.27 11.47 4.28
N THR A 58 3.21 11.05 5.54
CA THR A 58 4.28 10.28 6.17
C THR A 58 4.10 8.80 5.84
N GLN A 59 5.16 8.16 5.37
CA GLN A 59 5.26 6.72 5.26
C GLN A 59 6.02 6.16 6.45
N ILE A 60 5.54 5.02 6.95
CA ILE A 60 6.27 4.20 7.91
C ILE A 60 6.83 3.00 7.14
N PHE A 61 8.14 2.79 7.24
CA PHE A 61 8.81 1.60 6.76
C PHE A 61 9.19 0.69 7.92
N VAL A 62 8.91 -0.59 7.72
CA VAL A 62 9.32 -1.69 8.61
C VAL A 62 10.06 -2.68 7.72
N SER A 63 11.31 -3.00 8.06
CA SER A 63 12.15 -3.85 7.21
C SER A 63 11.67 -5.29 7.15
N GLU A 64 11.24 -5.84 8.29
CA GLU A 64 10.83 -7.23 8.43
C GLU A 64 9.49 -7.35 9.18
N PRO A 65 8.39 -6.83 8.62
CA PRO A 65 7.09 -6.77 9.32
C PRO A 65 6.55 -8.15 9.69
N TRP A 66 6.90 -9.20 8.93
CA TRP A 66 6.53 -10.59 9.22
C TRP A 66 7.17 -11.17 10.48
N LYS A 67 8.23 -10.55 11.03
CA LYS A 67 8.83 -10.97 12.30
C LYS A 67 8.18 -10.34 13.53
N ILE A 68 7.31 -9.35 13.35
CA ILE A 68 6.65 -8.65 14.45
C ILE A 68 5.57 -9.58 15.04
N LYS A 69 5.77 -9.99 16.29
CA LYS A 69 4.76 -10.74 17.04
C LYS A 69 3.78 -9.79 17.72
N GLY A 70 2.51 -10.14 17.74
CA GLY A 70 1.47 -9.34 18.41
C GLY A 70 0.96 -8.14 17.59
N VAL A 71 1.07 -8.20 16.25
CA VAL A 71 0.35 -7.26 15.38
C VAL A 71 -1.14 -7.58 15.46
N GLU A 72 -1.95 -6.56 15.73
CA GLU A 72 -3.41 -6.69 15.80
C GLU A 72 -4.05 -6.01 14.59
N VAL A 73 -5.00 -6.69 13.94
CA VAL A 73 -5.84 -6.08 12.90
C VAL A 73 -6.97 -5.31 13.60
N ILE A 74 -7.01 -3.99 13.40
CA ILE A 74 -8.02 -3.10 13.96
C ILE A 74 -9.21 -2.94 13.01
N SER A 75 -8.96 -2.97 11.70
CA SER A 75 -10.03 -2.94 10.70
C SER A 75 -9.60 -3.61 9.41
N GLU A 76 -10.58 -4.13 8.68
CA GLU A 76 -10.43 -4.70 7.34
C GLU A 76 -11.44 -4.02 6.42
N SER A 77 -11.02 -3.71 5.20
CA SER A 77 -11.89 -3.19 4.14
C SER A 77 -11.57 -3.95 2.85
N ILE A 78 -12.58 -4.65 2.32
CA ILE A 78 -12.46 -5.30 1.02
C ILE A 78 -12.44 -4.23 -0.07
N LEU A 79 -11.41 -4.26 -0.90
CA LEU A 79 -11.28 -3.43 -2.09
C LEU A 79 -12.19 -4.01 -3.18
N LYS A 80 -13.14 -3.20 -3.64
CA LYS A 80 -14.06 -3.53 -4.74
C LYS A 80 -13.44 -3.22 -6.09
#